data_AF-A0A7X0NGM5-F1
#
_entry.id   AF-A0A7X0NGM5-F1
#
_cell.length_a   1.000
_cell.length_b   1.000
_cell.length_c   1.000
_cell.angle_alpha   90.00
_cell.angle_beta   90.00
_cell.angle_gamma   90.00
#
_symmetry.space_group_name_H-M   'P 1'
#
loop_
_entity.id
_entity.type
_entity.pdbx_description
1 polymer ?
#
loop_
_entity_poly.entity_id
_entity_poly.type
_entity_poly.pdbx_seq_one_letter_code
_entity_poly.pdbx_strand_id
1 'polypeptide(L)'
;MNNKNNAISQLKRLKKPMGKQGEAGLKARIEFFCVAIGSGLKESLVNYDLFDQHNLGERDLCTCFEMHDGDDVVHGIISETKKNPTLERMIKKEYGNDFFKSWLMTFNDIENREKLGVQLSFI
;
A
#
# COMPACT_ATOMS: atom_id res chain seq x y z
N MET A 1 -15.92 -7.52 15.22
CA MET A 1 -16.63 -7.23 13.95
C MET A 1 -16.58 -5.76 13.54
N ASN A 2 -16.66 -4.77 14.45
CA ASN A 2 -16.63 -3.33 14.07
C ASN A 2 -15.40 -2.85 13.28
N ASN A 3 -14.22 -3.45 13.49
CA ASN A 3 -12.99 -2.97 12.84
C ASN A 3 -12.93 -3.32 11.33
N LYS A 4 -13.48 -4.47 10.91
CA LYS A 4 -13.49 -4.88 9.48
C LYS A 4 -14.42 -4.02 8.64
N ASN A 5 -15.62 -3.72 9.12
CA ASN A 5 -16.57 -2.86 8.38
C ASN A 5 -16.04 -1.42 8.22
N ASN A 6 -15.33 -0.91 9.23
CA ASN A 6 -14.65 0.38 9.13
C ASN A 6 -13.54 0.35 8.07
N ALA A 7 -12.70 -0.69 8.08
CA ALA A 7 -11.66 -0.88 7.08
C ALA A 7 -12.23 -0.97 5.65
N ILE A 8 -13.28 -1.78 5.43
CA ILE A 8 -13.98 -1.87 4.14
C ILE A 8 -14.50 -0.49 3.70
N SER A 9 -15.08 0.29 4.62
CA SER A 9 -15.57 1.64 4.33
C SER A 9 -14.44 2.59 3.94
N GLN A 10 -13.26 2.47 4.56
CA GLN A 10 -12.06 3.22 4.18
C GLN A 10 -11.56 2.81 2.78
N LEU A 11 -11.47 1.51 2.50
CA LEU A 11 -11.06 1.00 1.18
C LEU A 11 -11.98 1.53 0.06
N LYS A 12 -13.31 1.52 0.28
CA LYS A 12 -14.28 2.08 -0.68
C LYS A 12 -14.04 3.56 -0.99
N ARG A 13 -13.72 4.36 0.04
CA ARG A 13 -13.41 5.79 -0.12
C ARG A 13 -12.12 6.02 -0.91
N LEU A 14 -11.13 5.14 -0.71
CA LEU A 14 -9.80 5.24 -1.32
C LEU A 14 -9.78 4.72 -2.78
N LYS A 15 -10.73 3.87 -3.18
CA LYS A 15 -10.80 3.29 -4.53
C LYS A 15 -10.72 4.31 -5.66
N LYS A 16 -11.51 5.38 -5.60
CA LYS A 16 -11.52 6.42 -6.65
C LYS A 16 -10.21 7.23 -6.71
N PRO A 17 -9.68 7.78 -5.60
CA PRO A 17 -8.45 8.57 -5.66
C PRO A 17 -7.20 7.76 -6.02
N MET A 18 -7.15 6.45 -5.77
CA MET A 18 -6.01 5.60 -6.17
C MET A 18 -5.70 5.63 -7.67
N GLY A 19 -6.71 5.83 -8.52
CA GLY A 19 -6.52 5.94 -9.97
C GLY A 19 -6.02 7.31 -10.45
N LYS A 20 -5.80 8.27 -9.54
CA LYS A 20 -5.27 9.60 -9.90
C LYS A 20 -3.74 9.58 -9.99
N GLN A 21 -3.21 10.48 -10.81
CA GLN A 21 -1.78 10.77 -10.90
C GLN A 21 -1.36 11.76 -9.81
N GLY A 22 -0.05 11.80 -9.53
CA GLY A 22 0.56 12.71 -8.56
C GLY A 22 0.28 12.37 -7.09
N GLU A 23 0.61 13.32 -6.22
CA GLU A 23 0.65 13.13 -4.75
C GLU A 23 -0.66 12.60 -4.16
N ALA A 24 -1.81 13.11 -4.62
CA ALA A 24 -3.11 12.69 -4.13
C ALA A 24 -3.41 11.21 -4.45
N GLY A 25 -2.96 10.71 -5.59
CA GLY A 25 -3.08 9.31 -5.97
C GLY A 25 -2.11 8.42 -5.19
N LEU A 26 -0.85 8.84 -5.12
CA LEU A 26 0.20 8.15 -4.36
C LEU A 26 -0.21 7.94 -2.90
N LYS A 27 -0.68 9.01 -2.23
CA LYS A 27 -1.17 8.93 -0.85
C LYS A 27 -2.33 7.95 -0.70
N ALA A 28 -3.27 7.95 -1.65
CA ALA A 28 -4.40 7.03 -1.61
C ALA A 28 -3.97 5.56 -1.80
N ARG A 29 -2.99 5.29 -2.66
CA ARG A 29 -2.42 3.94 -2.87
C ARG A 29 -1.72 3.42 -1.62
N ILE A 30 -0.87 4.25 -1.00
CA ILE A 30 -0.21 3.93 0.27
C ILE A 30 -1.26 3.62 1.36
N GLU A 31 -2.24 4.52 1.54
CA GLU A 31 -3.28 4.35 2.56
C GLU A 31 -4.13 3.09 2.32
N PHE A 32 -4.50 2.82 1.06
CA PHE A 32 -5.30 1.64 0.71
C PHE A 32 -4.54 0.35 1.06
N PHE A 33 -3.28 0.24 0.67
CA PHE A 33 -2.47 -0.93 0.99
C PHE A 33 -2.33 -1.11 2.51
N CYS A 34 -2.00 -0.04 3.24
CA CYS A 34 -1.87 -0.06 4.69
C CYS A 34 -3.16 -0.52 5.39
N VAL A 35 -4.32 -0.03 4.95
CA VAL A 35 -5.63 -0.44 5.50
C VAL A 35 -5.93 -1.90 5.17
N ALA A 36 -5.72 -2.31 3.91
CA ALA A 36 -6.01 -3.67 3.46
C ALA A 36 -5.18 -4.72 4.21
N ILE A 37 -3.87 -4.51 4.29
CA ILE A 37 -2.95 -5.45 4.95
C ILE A 37 -3.04 -5.34 6.47
N GLY A 38 -3.06 -4.12 7.01
CA GLY A 38 -3.16 -3.89 8.46
C GLY A 38 -4.45 -4.44 9.08
N SER A 39 -5.52 -4.55 8.29
CA SER A 39 -6.81 -5.10 8.72
C SER A 39 -6.99 -6.58 8.39
N GLY A 40 -5.99 -7.23 7.76
CA GLY A 40 -6.06 -8.63 7.35
C GLY A 40 -7.11 -8.91 6.27
N LEU A 41 -7.33 -7.97 5.35
CA LEU A 41 -8.30 -8.07 4.25
C LEU A 41 -7.69 -8.56 2.94
N LYS A 42 -6.39 -8.87 2.89
CA LYS A 42 -5.69 -9.33 1.68
C LYS A 42 -6.41 -10.51 1.02
N GLU A 43 -6.63 -11.60 1.76
CA GLU A 43 -7.29 -12.80 1.22
C GLU A 43 -8.69 -12.48 0.69
N SER A 44 -9.48 -11.70 1.42
CA SER A 44 -10.83 -11.31 0.97
C SER A 44 -10.83 -10.44 -0.29
N LEU A 45 -9.76 -9.66 -0.53
CA LEU A 45 -9.59 -8.92 -1.79
C LEU A 45 -9.15 -9.85 -2.91
N VAL A 46 -8.17 -10.71 -2.67
CA VAL A 46 -7.60 -11.65 -3.66
C VAL A 46 -8.63 -12.70 -4.10
N ASN A 47 -9.43 -13.21 -3.18
CA ASN A 47 -10.48 -14.20 -3.46
C ASN A 47 -11.79 -13.57 -3.95
N TYR A 48 -11.85 -12.24 -4.12
CA TYR A 48 -13.03 -11.50 -4.55
C TYR A 48 -14.25 -11.61 -3.61
N ASP A 49 -14.07 -12.00 -2.35
CA ASP A 49 -15.14 -12.11 -1.33
C ASP A 49 -15.89 -10.78 -1.11
N LEU A 50 -15.22 -9.65 -1.35
CA LEU A 50 -15.78 -8.31 -1.16
C LEU A 50 -16.33 -7.69 -2.46
N PHE A 51 -16.23 -8.40 -3.58
CA PHE A 51 -16.48 -7.81 -4.90
C PHE A 51 -17.97 -7.48 -5.10
N ASP A 52 -18.86 -8.44 -4.93
CA ASP A 52 -20.29 -8.24 -5.22
C ASP A 52 -20.94 -7.17 -4.33
N GLN A 53 -20.55 -7.10 -3.05
CA GLN A 53 -21.18 -6.19 -2.08
C GLN A 53 -20.47 -4.84 -1.96
N HIS A 54 -19.18 -4.77 -2.24
CA HIS A 54 -18.38 -3.58 -1.98
C HIS A 54 -17.61 -3.07 -3.19
N ASN A 55 -17.64 -3.81 -4.31
CA ASN A 55 -16.82 -3.56 -5.50
C ASN A 55 -15.35 -3.38 -5.10
N LEU A 56 -14.82 -4.31 -4.31
CA LEU A 56 -13.42 -4.36 -3.89
C LEU A 56 -12.85 -5.72 -4.26
N GLY A 57 -11.69 -5.76 -4.89
CA GLY A 57 -11.04 -7.01 -5.29
C GLY A 57 -9.53 -6.86 -5.54
N GLU A 58 -8.93 -7.93 -6.04
CA GLU A 58 -7.48 -8.04 -6.24
C GLU A 58 -6.91 -6.90 -7.10
N ARG A 59 -7.62 -6.50 -8.16
CA ARG A 59 -7.18 -5.40 -9.04
C ARG A 59 -6.98 -4.07 -8.29
N ASP A 60 -7.69 -3.85 -7.19
CA ASP A 60 -7.48 -2.66 -6.36
C ASP A 60 -6.14 -2.71 -5.61
N LEU A 61 -5.69 -3.91 -5.19
CA LEU A 61 -4.34 -4.10 -4.65
C LEU A 61 -3.27 -3.92 -5.74
N CYS A 62 -3.48 -4.48 -6.94
CA CYS A 62 -2.57 -4.28 -8.07
C CYS A 62 -2.42 -2.79 -8.43
N THR A 63 -3.53 -2.04 -8.41
CA THR A 63 -3.55 -0.60 -8.69
C THR A 63 -2.65 0.19 -7.73
N CYS A 64 -2.38 -0.32 -6.52
CA CYS A 64 -1.44 0.33 -5.60
C CYS A 64 -0.01 0.39 -6.15
N PHE A 65 0.38 -0.47 -7.08
CA PHE A 65 1.75 -0.54 -7.61
C PHE A 65 1.83 -0.38 -9.14
N GLU A 66 0.71 -0.49 -9.85
CA GLU A 66 0.62 -0.41 -11.33
C GLU A 66 0.42 1.03 -11.88
N MET A 67 0.72 2.07 -11.08
CA MET A 67 0.50 3.48 -11.44
C MET A 67 1.79 4.25 -11.77
N HIS A 68 2.86 3.53 -12.13
CA HIS A 68 4.20 4.06 -12.46
C HIS A 68 4.93 4.78 -11.32
N ASP A 69 4.49 4.58 -10.07
CA ASP A 69 5.08 5.15 -8.85
C ASP A 69 5.28 4.09 -7.75
N GLY A 70 5.47 2.82 -8.16
CA GLY A 70 5.53 1.69 -7.23
C GLY A 70 6.63 1.83 -6.16
N ASP A 71 7.79 2.39 -6.54
CA ASP A 71 8.89 2.64 -5.61
C ASP A 71 8.52 3.68 -4.53
N ASP A 72 7.82 4.74 -4.91
CA ASP A 72 7.32 5.77 -3.98
C ASP A 72 6.24 5.18 -3.05
N VAL A 73 5.39 4.30 -3.57
CA VAL A 73 4.39 3.59 -2.77
C VAL A 73 5.08 2.68 -1.74
N VAL A 74 6.10 1.92 -2.15
CA VAL A 74 6.90 1.08 -1.24
C VAL A 74 7.56 1.95 -0.17
N HIS A 75 8.17 3.07 -0.54
CA HIS A 75 8.79 4.00 0.40
C HIS A 75 7.78 4.51 1.44
N GLY A 76 6.61 4.93 0.98
CA GLY A 76 5.51 5.37 1.84
C GLY A 76 5.01 4.28 2.79
N ILE A 77 4.83 3.04 2.30
CA ILE A 77 4.39 1.92 3.15
C ILE A 77 5.43 1.60 4.22
N ILE A 78 6.72 1.51 3.85
CA ILE A 78 7.79 1.26 4.83
C ILE A 78 7.86 2.40 5.85
N SER A 79 7.70 3.65 5.43
CA SER A 79 7.58 4.79 6.35
C SER A 79 6.44 4.64 7.35
N GLU A 80 5.28 4.11 6.93
CA GLU A 80 4.15 3.85 7.83
C GLU A 80 4.41 2.67 8.79
N THR A 81 5.15 1.64 8.37
CA THR A 81 5.52 0.53 9.26
C THR A 81 6.37 0.97 10.46
N LYS A 82 7.25 1.96 10.26
CA LYS A 82 8.05 2.56 11.35
C LYS A 82 7.20 3.23 12.42
N LYS A 83 6.02 3.74 12.06
CA LYS A 83 5.04 4.35 12.98
C LYS A 83 4.07 3.31 13.56
N ASN A 84 3.88 2.19 12.85
CA ASN A 84 2.93 1.15 13.20
C ASN A 84 3.55 -0.27 13.10
N PRO A 85 4.15 -0.78 14.19
CA PRO A 85 4.75 -2.13 14.22
C PRO A 85 3.77 -3.28 13.91
N THR A 86 2.46 -3.05 14.08
CA THR A 86 1.45 -4.06 13.69
C THR A 86 1.37 -4.20 12.18
N LEU A 87 1.52 -3.11 11.41
CA LEU A 87 1.53 -3.17 9.95
C LEU A 87 2.72 -3.97 9.44
N GLU A 88 3.92 -3.77 10.02
CA GLU A 88 5.11 -4.55 9.69
C GLU A 88 4.86 -6.05 9.89
N ARG A 89 4.33 -6.43 11.06
CA ARG A 89 4.00 -7.83 11.36
C ARG A 89 3.01 -8.41 10.36
N MET A 90 2.00 -7.63 9.96
CA MET A 90 1.01 -8.08 8.98
C MET A 90 1.63 -8.24 7.59
N ILE A 91 2.48 -7.32 7.12
CA ILE A 91 3.16 -7.47 5.82
C ILE A 91 4.04 -8.72 5.82
N LYS A 92 4.84 -8.93 6.87
CA LYS A 92 5.69 -10.13 7.02
C LYS A 92 4.87 -11.42 7.06
N LYS A 93 3.69 -11.40 7.71
CA LYS A 93 2.76 -12.54 7.74
C LYS A 93 2.19 -12.83 6.34
N GLU A 94 1.76 -11.81 5.63
CA GLU A 94 1.00 -11.95 4.38
C GLU A 94 1.89 -12.15 3.14
N TYR A 95 3.15 -11.68 3.16
CA TYR A 95 4.07 -11.73 2.02
C TYR A 95 5.42 -12.38 2.33
N GLY A 96 5.74 -12.62 3.61
CA GLY A 96 7.01 -13.20 4.03
C GLY A 96 8.11 -12.19 4.34
N ASN A 97 9.14 -12.66 5.04
CA ASN A 97 10.24 -11.81 5.50
C ASN A 97 11.13 -11.31 4.36
N ASP A 98 11.39 -12.13 3.34
CA ASP A 98 12.28 -11.74 2.25
C ASP A 98 11.64 -10.69 1.33
N PHE A 99 10.32 -10.75 1.16
CA PHE A 99 9.56 -9.69 0.51
C PHE A 99 9.70 -8.36 1.26
N PHE A 100 9.52 -8.37 2.59
CA PHE A 100 9.70 -7.18 3.41
C PHE A 100 11.14 -6.62 3.35
N LYS A 101 12.15 -7.50 3.34
CA LYS A 101 13.56 -7.08 3.17
C LYS A 101 13.78 -6.39 1.82
N SER A 102 13.22 -6.93 0.74
CA SER A 102 13.30 -6.30 -0.58
C SER A 102 12.72 -4.90 -0.58
N TRP A 103 11.58 -4.68 0.07
CA TRP A 103 10.98 -3.35 0.20
C TRP A 103 11.81 -2.41 1.07
N LEU A 104 12.43 -2.92 2.12
CA LEU A 104 13.34 -2.13 2.94
C LEU A 104 14.58 -1.68 2.15
N MET A 105 15.05 -2.48 1.18
CA MET A 105 16.12 -2.06 0.27
C MET A 105 15.67 -0.90 -0.63
N THR A 106 14.50 -1.00 -1.27
CA THR A 106 13.91 0.10 -2.07
C THR A 106 13.80 1.39 -1.23
N PHE A 107 13.28 1.29 0.00
CA PHE A 107 13.18 2.41 0.92
C PHE A 107 14.56 3.06 1.18
N ASN A 108 15.58 2.25 1.52
CA ASN A 108 16.92 2.76 1.82
C ASN A 108 17.59 3.39 0.60
N ASP A 109 17.36 2.84 -0.60
CA ASP A 109 17.92 3.39 -1.84
C ASP A 109 17.36 4.79 -2.12
N ILE A 110 16.06 5.01 -1.90
CA ILE A 110 15.43 6.33 -2.04
C ILE A 110 15.98 7.31 -1.01
N GLU A 111 16.03 6.92 0.27
CA GLU A 111 16.60 7.78 1.34
C GLU A 111 18.05 8.18 1.07
N ASN A 112 18.84 7.26 0.50
CA ASN A 112 20.23 7.53 0.14
C ASN A 112 20.32 8.51 -1.04
N ARG A 113 19.46 8.38 -2.06
CA ARG A 113 19.40 9.31 -3.19
C ARG A 113 19.01 10.71 -2.75
N GLU A 114 18.02 10.83 -1.87
CA GLU A 114 17.58 12.12 -1.31
C GLU A 114 18.69 12.79 -0.49
N LYS A 115 19.38 12.04 0.38
CA LYS A 115 20.53 12.54 1.16
C LYS A 115 21.67 13.04 0.27
N LEU A 116 21.86 12.41 -0.89
CA LEU A 116 22.88 12.79 -1.87
C LEU A 116 22.42 13.92 -2.81
N GLY A 117 21.20 14.44 -2.65
CA GLY A 117 20.67 15.54 -3.46
C GLY A 117 20.35 15.15 -4.91
N VAL A 118 20.21 13.85 -5.20
CA VAL A 118 19.85 13.36 -6.53
C VAL A 118 18.33 13.48 -6.68
N GLN A 119 17.85 14.61 -7.22
CA GLN A 119 16.44 14.76 -7.57
C GLN A 119 16.05 13.74 -8.65
N LEU A 120 15.01 12.95 -8.37
CA LEU A 120 14.30 12.19 -9.40
C LEU A 120 13.67 13.20 -10.36
N SER A 121 14.25 13.30 -11.56
CA SER A 121 13.63 14.02 -12.67
C SER A 121 12.45 13.18 -13.14
N PHE A 122 11.24 13.66 -12.86
CA PHE A 122 10.03 13.12 -13.48
C PHE A 122 10.10 13.41 -14.98
N ILE A 123 10.19 12.36 -15.79
CA ILE A 123 9.95 12.39 -17.24
C ILE A 123 8.53 11.93 -17.49
#